data_AF-A0A7J6WEC8-F1
#
_entry.id   AF-A0A7J6WEC8-F1
#
_cell.length_a   1.000
_cell.length_b   1.000
_cell.length_c   1.000
_cell.angle_alpha   90.00
_cell.angle_beta   90.00
_cell.angle_gamma   90.00
#
_symmetry.space_group_name_H-M   'P 1'
#
loop_
_entity.id
_entity.type
_entity.pdbx_description
1 polymer ?
#
loop_
_entity_poly.entity_id
_entity_poly.type
_entity_poly.pdbx_seq_one_letter_code
_entity_poly.pdbx_strand_id
1 'polypeptide(L)'
;EAAVAHCQLIVVSKFIEKLQQDIAGKGVKEQLQLLCGIYALSLIHKHQGDFLSTGSITAKQASLVNDQLRSYNAQSAELIAMKEIIAGETWLHLARYHVKRIHV
;
A
#
# COMPACT_ATOMS: atom_id res chain seq x y z
N GLU A 1 -9.37 24.00 -4.99
CA GLU A 1 -9.70 22.60 -4.66
C GLU A 1 -9.99 21.74 -5.89
N ALA A 2 -10.85 22.17 -6.83
CA ALA A 2 -11.16 21.41 -8.06
C ALA A 2 -9.94 20.93 -8.87
N ALA A 3 -8.94 21.79 -9.09
CA ALA A 3 -7.72 21.40 -9.81
C ALA A 3 -6.93 20.29 -9.09
N VAL A 4 -6.91 20.31 -7.75
CA VAL A 4 -6.24 19.27 -6.95
C VAL A 4 -7.00 17.96 -7.06
N ALA A 5 -8.33 17.98 -6.95
CA ALA A 5 -9.17 16.80 -7.13
C ALA A 5 -9.00 16.19 -8.54
N HIS A 6 -8.93 17.02 -9.58
CA HIS A 6 -8.66 16.58 -10.94
C HIS A 6 -7.28 15.91 -11.08
N CYS A 7 -6.23 16.51 -10.51
CA CYS A 7 -4.90 15.91 -10.51
C CYS A 7 -4.87 14.57 -9.75
N GLN A 8 -5.53 14.51 -8.58
CA GLN A 8 -5.64 13.29 -7.78
C GLN A 8 -6.37 12.17 -8.56
N LEU A 9 -7.45 12.51 -9.27
CA LEU A 9 -8.15 11.57 -10.14
C LEU A 9 -7.22 11.02 -11.24
N ILE A 10 -6.47 11.89 -11.92
CA ILE A 10 -5.50 11.47 -12.94
C ILE A 10 -4.49 10.47 -12.36
N VAL A 11 -3.93 10.77 -11.19
CA VAL A 11 -2.94 9.90 -10.53
C VAL A 11 -3.55 8.53 -10.23
N VAL A 12 -4.75 8.47 -9.64
CA VAL A 12 -5.44 7.20 -9.35
C VAL A 12 -5.72 6.42 -10.64
N SER A 13 -6.25 7.08 -11.68
CA SER A 13 -6.53 6.45 -12.97
C SER A 13 -5.26 5.86 -13.60
N LYS A 14 -4.16 6.62 -13.62
CA LYS A 14 -2.88 6.15 -14.17
C LYS A 14 -2.26 5.02 -13.36
N PHE A 15 -2.46 5.01 -12.05
CA PHE A 15 -2.03 3.90 -11.21
C PHE A 15 -2.82 2.62 -11.56
N ILE A 16 -4.15 2.70 -11.68
CA ILE A 16 -4.99 1.57 -12.08
C ILE A 16 -4.61 1.05 -13.48
N GLU A 17 -4.42 1.95 -14.45
CA GLU A 17 -3.93 1.58 -15.79
C GLU A 17 -2.58 0.83 -15.71
N LYS A 18 -1.66 1.29 -14.85
CA LYS A 18 -0.37 0.62 -14.68
C LYS A 18 -0.52 -0.79 -14.10
N LEU A 19 -1.45 -0.98 -13.16
CA LEU A 19 -1.73 -2.28 -12.54
C LEU A 19 -2.36 -3.30 -13.50
N GLN A 20 -3.01 -2.84 -14.58
CA GLN A 20 -3.56 -3.71 -15.62
C GLN A 20 -2.49 -4.27 -16.56
N GLN A 21 -1.30 -3.64 -16.62
CA GLN A 21 -0.19 -4.12 -17.44
C GLN A 21 0.50 -5.33 -16.81
N ASP A 22 1.38 -5.95 -17.60
CA ASP A 22 2.31 -6.94 -17.09
C ASP A 22 3.38 -6.26 -16.22
N ILE A 23 3.60 -6.82 -15.03
CA ILE A 23 4.53 -6.29 -14.03
C ILE A 23 5.44 -7.43 -13.62
N ALA A 24 6.70 -7.34 -14.03
CA ALA A 24 7.72 -8.31 -13.67
C ALA A 24 8.06 -8.23 -12.17
N GLY A 25 8.34 -9.40 -11.59
CA GLY A 25 8.76 -9.54 -10.20
C GLY A 25 7.69 -10.19 -9.31
N LYS A 26 8.08 -11.27 -8.63
CA LYS A 26 7.19 -12.00 -7.72
C LYS A 26 6.76 -11.08 -6.56
N GLY A 27 5.45 -10.91 -6.38
CA GLY A 27 4.89 -10.09 -5.29
C GLY A 27 4.84 -8.59 -5.57
N VAL A 28 5.41 -8.10 -6.68
CA VAL A 28 5.49 -6.66 -6.95
C VAL A 28 4.11 -6.09 -7.27
N LYS A 29 3.32 -6.80 -8.09
CA LYS A 29 1.99 -6.38 -8.49
C LYS A 29 1.05 -6.28 -7.30
N GLU A 30 1.12 -7.23 -6.38
CA GLU A 30 0.32 -7.30 -5.16
C GLU A 30 0.63 -6.11 -4.22
N GLN A 31 1.91 -5.77 -4.06
CA GLN A 31 2.33 -4.60 -3.28
C GLN A 31 1.87 -3.30 -3.93
N LEU A 32 1.96 -3.19 -5.25
CA LEU A 32 1.47 -2.01 -5.98
C LEU A 32 -0.06 -1.88 -5.90
N GLN A 33 -0.80 -2.99 -5.92
CA GLN A 33 -2.25 -2.99 -5.71
C GLN A 33 -2.60 -2.50 -4.29
N LEU A 34 -1.88 -2.96 -3.27
CA LEU A 34 -2.06 -2.50 -1.89
C LEU A 34 -1.81 -0.99 -1.80
N LEU A 35 -0.70 -0.50 -2.36
CA LEU A 35 -0.37 0.93 -2.35
C LEU A 35 -1.38 1.79 -3.11
N CYS A 36 -1.85 1.32 -4.28
CA CYS A 36 -2.91 1.99 -5.02
C CYS A 36 -4.21 2.07 -4.22
N GLY A 37 -4.57 0.97 -3.55
CA GLY A 37 -5.73 0.91 -2.66
C GLY A 37 -5.63 1.89 -1.50
N ILE A 38 -4.50 1.91 -0.79
CA ILE A 38 -4.23 2.88 0.29
C ILE A 38 -4.36 4.31 -0.21
N TYR A 39 -3.70 4.64 -1.33
CA TYR A 39 -3.72 6.00 -1.86
C TYR A 39 -5.15 6.44 -2.21
N ALA A 40 -5.90 5.64 -2.99
CA ALA A 40 -7.26 5.98 -3.38
C ALA A 40 -8.21 6.10 -2.18
N LEU A 41 -8.16 5.15 -1.23
CA LEU A 41 -9.01 5.19 -0.03
C LEU A 41 -8.63 6.34 0.91
N SER A 42 -7.34 6.71 0.99
CA SER A 42 -6.90 7.87 1.78
C SER A 42 -7.45 9.18 1.24
N LEU A 43 -7.58 9.31 -0.09
CA LEU A 43 -8.19 10.48 -0.73
C LEU A 43 -9.69 10.55 -0.43
N ILE A 44 -10.40 9.41 -0.53
CA ILE A 44 -11.82 9.35 -0.19
C ILE A 44 -12.05 9.70 1.28
N HIS A 45 -11.24 9.16 2.19
CA HIS A 45 -11.32 9.48 3.62
C HIS A 45 -11.03 10.96 3.89
N LYS A 46 -9.99 11.53 3.26
CA LYS A 46 -9.61 12.93 3.43
C LYS A 46 -10.69 13.90 2.93
N HIS A 47 -11.33 13.57 1.81
CA HIS A 47 -12.35 14.40 1.16
C HIS A 47 -13.77 13.85 1.38
N GLN A 48 -13.99 13.06 2.44
CA GLN A 48 -15.23 12.30 2.66
C GLN A 48 -16.49 13.18 2.66
N GLY A 49 -16.39 14.40 3.20
CA GLY A 49 -17.49 15.38 3.19
C GLY A 49 -17.97 15.72 1.77
N ASP A 50 -17.04 15.90 0.83
CA ASP A 50 -17.35 16.23 -0.57
C ASP A 50 -18.05 15.04 -1.25
N PHE A 51 -17.55 13.82 -1.04
CA PHE A 51 -18.16 12.61 -1.58
C PHE A 51 -19.56 12.33 -1.01
N LEU A 52 -19.80 12.63 0.27
CA LEU A 52 -21.12 12.49 0.90
C LEU A 52 -22.08 13.59 0.43
N SER A 53 -21.62 14.83 0.32
CA SER A 53 -22.45 15.98 -0.08
C SER A 53 -22.95 15.86 -1.53
N THR A 54 -22.16 15.25 -2.41
CA THR A 54 -22.54 14.97 -3.80
C THR A 54 -23.37 13.71 -3.96
N GLY A 55 -23.53 12.90 -2.90
CA GLY A 55 -24.16 11.58 -2.97
C GLY A 55 -23.35 10.54 -3.74
N SER A 56 -22.09 10.84 -4.09
CA SER A 56 -21.20 9.91 -4.80
C SER A 56 -20.88 8.66 -3.98
N ILE A 57 -20.91 8.78 -2.65
CA ILE A 57 -20.87 7.64 -1.71
C ILE A 57 -21.93 7.82 -0.62
N THR A 58 -22.35 6.70 -0.04
CA THR A 58 -23.22 6.66 1.15
C THR A 58 -22.38 6.66 2.44
N ALA A 59 -23.00 7.02 3.57
CA ALA A 59 -22.36 6.91 4.89
C ALA A 59 -21.87 5.48 5.21
N LYS A 60 -22.59 4.46 4.74
CA LYS A 60 -22.18 3.06 4.86
C LYS A 60 -20.90 2.79 4.06
N GLN A 61 -20.82 3.27 2.81
CA GLN A 61 -19.61 3.13 1.99
C GLN A 61 -18.44 3.90 2.59
N ALA A 62 -18.67 5.09 3.16
CA ALA A 62 -17.63 5.82 3.87
C ALA A 62 -17.08 5.04 5.07
N SER A 63 -17.95 4.39 5.87
CA SER A 63 -17.51 3.50 6.94
C SER A 63 -16.65 2.34 6.42
N LEU A 64 -17.08 1.71 5.33
CA LEU A 64 -16.32 0.61 4.71
C LEU A 64 -14.94 1.07 4.21
N VAL A 65 -14.85 2.27 3.63
CA VAL A 65 -13.56 2.87 3.23
C VAL A 65 -12.62 3.00 4.43
N ASN A 66 -13.14 3.44 5.57
CA ASN A 66 -12.34 3.64 6.79
C ASN A 66 -11.86 2.31 7.38
N ASP A 67 -12.72 1.29 7.38
CA ASP A 67 -12.36 -0.06 7.82
C ASP A 67 -11.30 -0.68 6.90
N GLN A 68 -11.45 -0.52 5.59
CA GLN A 68 -10.51 -1.03 4.61
C GLN A 68 -9.14 -0.32 4.70
N LEU A 69 -9.14 1.00 4.89
CA LEU A 69 -7.90 1.77 5.05
C LEU A 69 -7.14 1.35 6.32
N ARG A 70 -7.85 1.08 7.43
CA ARG A 70 -7.26 0.52 8.65
C ARG A 70 -6.63 -0.86 8.40
N SER A 71 -7.34 -1.74 7.69
CA SER A 71 -6.85 -3.07 7.33
C SER A 71 -5.56 -3.00 6.50
N TYR A 72 -5.53 -2.14 5.48
CA TYR A 72 -4.34 -1.97 4.63
C TYR A 72 -3.14 -1.37 5.36
N ASN A 73 -3.36 -0.40 6.26
CA ASN A 73 -2.28 0.16 7.06
C ASN A 73 -1.69 -0.89 8.01
N ALA A 74 -2.52 -1.76 8.60
CA ALA A 74 -2.06 -2.87 9.43
C ALA A 74 -1.22 -3.87 8.61
N GLN A 75 -1.72 -4.29 7.44
CA GLN A 75 -0.99 -5.20 6.55
C GLN A 75 0.34 -4.60 6.07
N SER A 76 0.37 -3.31 5.73
CA SER A 76 1.59 -2.63 5.33
C SER A 76 2.62 -2.57 6.48
N ALA A 77 2.16 -2.30 7.71
CA ALA A 77 3.04 -2.27 8.88
C ALA A 77 3.62 -3.66 9.19
N GLU A 78 2.80 -4.71 9.07
CA GLU A 78 3.22 -6.10 9.24
C GLU A 78 4.26 -6.51 8.18
N LEU A 79 4.06 -6.11 6.92
CA LEU A 79 5.04 -6.36 5.85
C LEU A 79 6.38 -5.65 6.08
N ILE A 80 6.36 -4.42 6.62
CA ILE A 80 7.58 -3.69 6.98
C ILE A 80 8.31 -4.41 8.12
N ALA A 81 7.59 -4.74 9.20
CA ALA A 81 8.15 -5.46 10.33
C ALA A 81 8.73 -6.83 9.92
N MET A 82 8.02 -7.57 9.07
CA MET A 82 8.48 -8.88 8.57
C MET A 82 9.73 -8.75 7.69
N LYS A 83 9.83 -7.70 6.85
CA LYS A 83 11.04 -7.41 6.07
C LYS A 83 12.22 -7.05 6.96
N GLU A 84 12.02 -6.27 8.03
CA GLU A 84 13.07 -5.91 8.98
C GLU A 84 13.57 -7.13 9.76
N ILE A 85 12.66 -7.99 10.23
CA ILE A 85 12.99 -9.26 10.89
C ILE A 85 13.80 -10.16 9.94
N ILE A 86 13.30 -10.40 8.72
CA ILE A 86 14.00 -11.25 7.74
C ILE A 86 15.37 -10.66 7.39
N ALA A 87 15.47 -9.35 7.16
CA ALA A 87 16.75 -8.70 6.90
C ALA A 87 17.72 -8.90 8.06
N GLY A 88 17.29 -8.63 9.30
CA GLY A 88 18.10 -8.82 10.51
C GLY A 88 18.57 -10.27 10.71
N GLU A 89 17.68 -11.24 10.51
CA GLU A 89 18.02 -12.67 10.61
C GLU A 89 18.93 -13.14 9.48
N THR A 90 18.78 -12.59 8.27
CA THR A 90 19.62 -12.91 7.11
C THR A 90 21.07 -12.45 7.34
N TRP A 91 21.28 -11.25 7.91
CA TRP A 91 22.61 -10.79 8.30
C TRP A 91 23.21 -11.62 9.43
N LEU A 92 22.42 -12.01 10.44
CA LEU A 92 22.88 -12.92 11.51
C LEU A 92 23.21 -14.33 10.98
N HIS A 93 22.50 -14.81 9.95
CA HIS A 93 22.79 -16.09 9.31
C HIS A 93 24.08 -16.00 8.47
N LEU A 94 24.24 -14.94 7.66
CA LEU A 94 25.46 -14.69 6.89
C LEU A 94 26.68 -14.47 7.80
N ALA A 95 26.54 -13.71 8.90
CA ALA A 95 27.60 -13.51 9.88
C ALA A 95 28.03 -14.85 10.50
N ARG A 96 27.08 -15.70 10.90
CA ARG A 96 27.37 -17.06 11.43
C ARG A 96 28.02 -17.96 10.39
N TYR A 97 27.61 -17.87 9.12
CA TYR A 97 28.22 -18.62 8.02
C TYR A 97 29.68 -18.21 7.78
N HIS A 98 29.97 -16.91 7.76
CA HIS A 98 31.33 -16.40 7.57
C HIS A 98 32.24 -16.69 8.77
N VAL A 99 31.75 -16.56 10.00
CA VAL A 99 32.53 -16.90 11.21
C VAL A 99 32.91 -18.38 11.24
N LYS A 100 32.02 -19.28 10.79
CA LYS A 100 32.33 -20.72 10.66
C LYS A 100 33.35 -21.04 9.57
N ARG A 101 33.47 -20.21 8.52
CA ARG A 101 34.45 -20.40 7.44
C ARG A 101 35.83 -19.82 7.72
N ILE A 102 35.95 -18.90 8.68
CA ILE A 102 37.25 -18.32 9.09
C ILE A 102 37.98 -19.24 10.08
N HIS A 103 37.30 -20.23 10.68
CA HIS A 103 37.88 -21.19 11.63
C HIS A 103 38.12 -22.59 11.03
N VAL A 104 38.22 -22.73 9.70
CA VAL A 104 38.63 -23.96 9.01
C VAL A 104 39.87 -23.68 8.18
#